data_AF-A0A7V4EH86-F1
#
_entry.id   AF-A0A7V4EH86-F1
#
_cell.length_a   1.000
_cell.length_b   1.000
_cell.length_c   1.000
_cell.angle_alpha   90.00
_cell.angle_beta   90.00
_cell.angle_gamma   90.00
#
_symmetry.space_group_name_H-M   'P 1'
#
loop_
_entity.id
_entity.type
_entity.pdbx_description
1 polymer ?
#
loop_
_entity_poly.entity_id
_entity_poly.type
_entity_poly.pdbx_seq_one_letter_code
_entity_poly.pdbx_strand_id
1 'polypeptide(L)'
;FYSASFGAILLLSAALLALAVAVALAARQGTAALMGQAQNHTNLLLALSIIWIYVEATTLIIVWGGDLPHEVEFYLKRLEGPWGGVAALWAVGGFLLPFLYLLTNLPKREARYLLPVALWIPLFRLLHLAWYVLPALGRGVGIGEVLGFLGLGLFFLQRLRNPS
;
A
#
# COMPACT_ATOMS: atom_id res chain seq x y z
N PHE A 1 -8.47 8.53 18.55
CA PHE A 1 -8.69 7.21 17.94
C PHE A 1 -7.73 6.23 18.58
N TYR A 2 -8.26 5.20 19.23
CA TYR A 2 -7.48 4.08 19.73
C TYR A 2 -8.08 2.83 19.11
N SER A 3 -7.24 2.01 18.48
CA SER A 3 -7.67 0.72 17.96
C SER A 3 -6.49 -0.25 18.04
N ALA A 4 -6.75 -1.46 18.53
CA ALA A 4 -5.77 -2.52 18.58
C ALA A 4 -5.26 -2.90 17.18
N SER A 5 -6.08 -2.72 16.13
CA SER A 5 -5.71 -3.06 14.76
C SER A 5 -4.78 -2.05 14.10
N PHE A 6 -4.67 -0.82 14.62
CA PHE A 6 -3.85 0.22 14.00
C PHE A 6 -2.37 -0.16 13.92
N GLY A 7 -1.82 -0.74 15.00
CA GLY A 7 -0.44 -1.23 15.00
C GLY A 7 -0.22 -2.35 13.99
N ALA A 8 -1.16 -3.29 13.91
CA ALA A 8 -1.11 -4.39 12.95
C ALA A 8 -1.18 -3.90 11.50
N ILE A 9 -2.06 -2.93 11.21
CA ILE A 9 -2.17 -2.26 9.91
C ILE A 9 -0.81 -1.69 9.52
N LEU A 10 -0.18 -0.86 10.36
CA LEU A 10 1.11 -0.23 10.05
C LEU A 10 2.25 -1.25 9.88
N LEU A 11 2.26 -2.33 10.68
CA LEU A 11 3.26 -3.38 10.58
C LEU A 11 3.15 -4.15 9.25
N LEU A 12 1.95 -4.62 8.90
CA LEU A 12 1.69 -5.34 7.66
C LEU A 12 2.03 -4.49 6.44
N SER A 13 1.79 -3.20 6.57
CA SER A 13 2.09 -2.20 5.58
C SER A 13 3.58 -1.96 5.36
N ALA A 14 4.35 -1.91 6.45
CA ALA A 14 5.79 -1.85 6.39
C ALA A 14 6.37 -3.15 5.81
N ALA A 15 5.81 -4.31 6.16
CA ALA A 15 6.22 -5.60 5.60
C ALA A 15 5.97 -5.69 4.09
N LEU A 16 4.77 -5.28 3.62
CA LEU A 16 4.45 -5.19 2.20
C LEU A 16 5.39 -4.24 1.46
N LEU A 17 5.64 -3.07 2.03
CA LEU A 17 6.56 -2.10 1.46
C LEU A 17 7.96 -2.68 1.34
N ALA A 18 8.50 -3.24 2.43
CA ALA A 18 9.84 -3.81 2.46
C ALA A 18 10.00 -4.94 1.43
N LEU A 19 9.02 -5.84 1.34
CA LEU A 19 9.03 -6.93 0.37
C LEU A 19 8.96 -6.40 -1.08
N ALA A 20 8.08 -5.44 -1.35
CA ALA A 20 7.98 -4.82 -2.67
C ALA A 20 9.29 -4.13 -3.08
N VAL A 21 9.93 -3.41 -2.16
CA VAL A 21 11.24 -2.78 -2.38
C VAL A 21 12.33 -3.83 -2.64
N ALA A 22 12.37 -4.90 -1.84
CA ALA A 22 13.33 -5.99 -2.03
C ALA A 22 13.17 -6.65 -3.41
N VAL A 23 11.94 -6.93 -3.83
CA VAL A 23 11.64 -7.48 -5.17
C VAL A 23 12.06 -6.51 -6.27
N ALA A 24 11.79 -5.20 -6.12
CA ALA A 24 12.20 -4.19 -7.09
C ALA A 24 13.73 -4.09 -7.22
N LEU A 25 14.46 -4.15 -6.11
CA LEU A 25 15.93 -4.14 -6.09
C LEU A 25 16.51 -5.40 -6.72
N ALA A 26 15.99 -6.58 -6.37
CA ALA A 26 16.43 -7.85 -6.94
C ALA A 26 16.17 -7.91 -8.46
N ALA A 27 15.00 -7.44 -8.91
CA ALA A 27 14.68 -7.35 -10.34
C ALA A 27 15.67 -6.48 -11.12
N ARG A 28 16.23 -5.44 -10.48
CA ARG A 28 17.22 -4.56 -11.10
C ARG A 28 18.63 -5.14 -11.17
N GLN A 29 19.00 -5.99 -10.22
CA GLN A 29 20.26 -6.74 -10.28
C GLN A 29 20.21 -7.84 -11.35
N GLY A 30 19.02 -8.13 -11.88
CA GLY A 30 18.76 -9.04 -12.98
C GLY A 30 17.67 -10.03 -12.62
N THR A 31 16.88 -10.46 -13.62
CA THR A 31 15.80 -11.45 -13.40
C THR A 31 16.32 -12.77 -12.85
N ALA A 32 17.61 -13.09 -13.04
CA ALA A 32 18.26 -14.27 -12.47
C ALA A 32 18.19 -14.31 -10.93
N ALA A 33 18.28 -13.16 -10.25
CA ALA A 33 18.18 -13.10 -8.78
C ALA A 33 16.79 -13.47 -8.25
N LEU A 34 15.76 -13.35 -9.09
CA LEU A 34 14.38 -13.73 -8.80
C LEU A 34 13.98 -15.05 -9.47
N MET A 35 14.84 -15.60 -10.33
CA MET A 35 14.55 -16.78 -11.13
C MET A 35 14.44 -18.01 -10.23
N GLY A 36 13.41 -18.82 -10.46
CA GLY A 36 13.08 -19.95 -9.57
C GLY A 36 12.39 -19.55 -8.25
N GLN A 37 12.35 -18.27 -7.90
CA GLN A 37 11.68 -17.77 -6.68
C GLN A 37 10.53 -16.79 -6.95
N ALA A 38 10.23 -16.47 -8.21
CA ALA A 38 9.19 -15.52 -8.60
C ALA A 38 7.81 -15.91 -8.03
N GLN A 39 7.48 -17.21 -8.04
CA GLN A 39 6.26 -17.73 -7.44
C GLN A 39 6.19 -17.45 -5.93
N ASN A 40 7.29 -17.67 -5.19
CA ASN A 40 7.33 -17.44 -3.74
C ASN A 40 7.12 -15.97 -3.41
N HIS A 41 7.83 -15.07 -4.10
CA HIS A 41 7.70 -13.62 -3.89
C HIS A 41 6.29 -13.11 -4.25
N THR A 42 5.72 -13.62 -5.35
CA THR A 42 4.33 -13.31 -5.74
C THR A 42 3.35 -13.75 -4.66
N ASN A 43 3.48 -14.99 -4.18
CA ASN A 43 2.58 -15.56 -3.18
C ASN A 43 2.70 -14.84 -1.83
N LEU A 44 3.91 -14.42 -1.43
CA LEU A 44 4.12 -13.64 -0.22
C LEU A 44 3.51 -12.24 -0.33
N LEU A 45 3.73 -11.53 -1.46
CA LEU A 45 3.09 -10.24 -1.71
C LEU A 45 1.56 -10.36 -1.69
N LEU A 46 1.02 -11.40 -2.33
CA LEU A 46 -0.41 -11.67 -2.36
C LEU A 46 -0.96 -11.96 -0.95
N ALA A 47 -0.32 -12.87 -0.20
CA ALA A 47 -0.74 -13.25 1.14
C ALA A 47 -0.73 -12.05 2.09
N LEU A 48 0.35 -11.27 2.10
CA LEU A 48 0.45 -10.07 2.92
C LEU A 48 -0.60 -9.02 2.51
N SER A 49 -0.91 -8.89 1.22
CA SER A 49 -1.94 -7.96 0.73
C SER A 49 -3.34 -8.38 1.20
N ILE A 50 -3.63 -9.68 1.19
CA ILE A 50 -4.89 -10.24 1.70
C ILE A 50 -5.01 -10.02 3.21
N ILE A 51 -3.96 -10.33 3.98
CA ILE A 51 -3.97 -10.14 5.43
C ILE A 51 -4.14 -8.65 5.76
N TRP A 52 -3.44 -7.77 5.02
CA TRP A 52 -3.54 -6.33 5.22
C TRP A 52 -4.97 -5.82 4.98
N ILE A 53 -5.58 -6.12 3.83
CA ILE A 53 -6.95 -5.65 3.56
C ILE A 53 -7.96 -6.27 4.51
N TYR A 54 -7.73 -7.51 4.96
CA TYR A 54 -8.61 -8.19 5.90
C TYR A 54 -8.65 -7.43 7.23
N VAL A 55 -7.50 -6.99 7.73
CA VAL A 55 -7.43 -6.20 8.98
C VAL A 55 -8.08 -4.82 8.79
N GLU A 56 -7.83 -4.13 7.67
CA GLU A 56 -8.50 -2.86 7.33
C GLU A 56 -10.03 -3.00 7.30
N ALA A 57 -10.53 -3.96 6.53
CA ALA A 57 -11.96 -4.18 6.36
C ALA A 57 -12.64 -4.61 7.66
N THR A 58 -12.01 -5.49 8.44
CA THR A 58 -12.53 -5.93 9.74
C THR A 58 -12.57 -4.76 10.72
N THR A 59 -11.56 -3.89 10.71
CA THR A 59 -11.55 -2.68 11.55
C THR A 59 -12.72 -1.77 11.20
N LEU A 60 -12.96 -1.54 9.91
CA LEU A 60 -14.09 -0.75 9.45
C LEU A 60 -15.43 -1.35 9.92
N ILE A 61 -15.62 -2.65 9.76
CA ILE A 61 -16.84 -3.35 10.19
C ILE A 61 -17.04 -3.25 11.70
N ILE A 62 -16.00 -3.44 12.50
CA ILE A 62 -16.06 -3.33 13.97
C ILE A 62 -16.43 -1.91 14.39
N VAL A 63 -15.76 -0.90 13.83
CA VAL A 63 -16.01 0.50 14.18
C VAL A 63 -17.42 0.92 13.78
N TRP A 64 -17.86 0.53 12.58
CA TRP A 64 -19.22 0.85 12.12
C TRP A 64 -20.30 0.09 12.89
N GLY A 65 -20.04 -1.17 13.26
CA GLY A 65 -20.97 -1.99 14.03
C GLY A 65 -21.03 -1.65 15.52
N GLY A 66 -19.93 -1.13 16.08
CA GLY A 66 -19.86 -0.68 17.47
C GLY A 66 -20.48 0.71 17.71
N ASP A 67 -20.61 1.52 16.65
CA ASP A 67 -21.24 2.85 16.62
C ASP A 67 -20.77 3.80 17.75
N LEU A 68 -19.51 3.66 18.17
CA LEU A 68 -18.93 4.56 19.16
C LEU A 68 -18.61 5.90 18.49
N PRO A 69 -19.17 7.04 18.96
CA PRO A 69 -19.07 8.33 18.26
C PRO A 69 -17.63 8.74 17.93
N HIS A 70 -16.70 8.52 18.85
CA HIS A 70 -15.30 8.90 18.70
C HIS A 70 -14.49 8.01 17.73
N GLU A 71 -14.96 6.79 17.46
CA GLU A 71 -14.34 5.88 16.48
C GLU A 71 -14.92 6.12 15.08
N VAL A 72 -16.23 6.34 15.00
CA VAL A 72 -16.92 6.66 13.73
C VAL A 72 -16.44 8.02 13.18
N GLU A 73 -16.26 9.03 14.03
CA GLU A 73 -15.76 10.35 13.63
C GLU A 73 -14.39 10.29 12.92
N PHE A 74 -13.55 9.29 13.27
CA PHE A 74 -12.27 9.07 12.58
C PHE A 74 -12.47 8.77 11.10
N TYR A 75 -13.44 7.90 10.76
CA TYR A 75 -13.75 7.51 9.39
C TYR A 75 -14.56 8.59 8.66
N LEU A 76 -15.50 9.27 9.33
CA LEU A 76 -16.26 10.36 8.73
C LEU A 76 -15.35 11.48 8.19
N LYS A 77 -14.39 11.95 8.99
CA LYS A 77 -13.39 12.96 8.56
C LYS A 77 -12.56 12.52 7.36
N ARG A 78 -12.49 11.22 7.09
CA ARG A 78 -11.69 10.59 6.02
C ARG A 78 -12.52 10.12 4.83
N LEU A 79 -13.84 10.22 4.92
CA LEU A 79 -14.77 9.96 3.83
C LEU A 79 -15.40 11.26 3.30
N GLU A 80 -15.38 12.32 4.10
CA GLU A 80 -15.83 13.65 3.70
C GLU A 80 -14.86 14.38 2.77
N GLY A 81 -15.43 15.24 1.92
CA GLY A 81 -14.67 16.08 0.98
C GLY A 81 -13.77 15.27 0.05
N PRO A 82 -12.53 15.72 -0.22
CA PRO A 82 -11.63 15.03 -1.16
C PRO A 82 -11.13 13.68 -0.63
N TRP A 83 -11.24 13.42 0.68
CA TRP A 83 -10.67 12.24 1.31
C TRP A 83 -11.41 10.95 0.95
N GLY A 84 -12.71 11.01 0.67
CA GLY A 84 -13.45 9.87 0.13
C GLY A 84 -12.93 9.42 -1.23
N GLY A 85 -12.54 10.35 -2.10
CA GLY A 85 -11.89 10.04 -3.38
C GLY A 85 -10.51 9.40 -3.19
N VAL A 86 -9.72 9.92 -2.24
CA VAL A 86 -8.43 9.30 -1.87
C VAL A 86 -8.64 7.89 -1.29
N ALA A 87 -9.70 7.69 -0.52
CA ALA A 87 -10.08 6.38 0.03
C ALA A 87 -10.32 5.35 -1.08
N ALA A 88 -11.18 5.72 -2.04
CA ALA A 88 -11.47 4.89 -3.20
C ALA A 88 -10.22 4.62 -4.04
N LEU A 89 -9.37 5.64 -4.23
CA LEU A 89 -8.15 5.52 -5.01
C LEU A 89 -7.17 4.53 -4.39
N TRP A 90 -6.92 4.57 -3.07
CA TRP A 90 -6.03 3.59 -2.45
C TRP A 90 -6.69 2.22 -2.33
N ALA A 91 -8.00 2.12 -2.12
CA ALA A 91 -8.68 0.82 -2.01
C ALA A 91 -8.66 0.08 -3.36
N VAL A 92 -8.99 0.78 -4.46
CA VAL A 92 -8.99 0.18 -5.79
C VAL A 92 -7.57 0.07 -6.35
N GLY A 93 -6.83 1.17 -6.35
CA GLY A 93 -5.50 1.22 -6.95
C GLY A 93 -4.43 0.53 -6.11
N GLY A 94 -4.51 0.64 -4.78
CA GLY A 94 -3.50 0.09 -3.86
C GLY A 94 -3.77 -1.34 -3.41
N PHE A 95 -5.02 -1.79 -3.43
CA PHE A 95 -5.38 -3.16 -3.09
C PHE A 95 -5.97 -3.94 -4.26
N LEU A 96 -7.12 -3.53 -4.81
CA LEU A 96 -7.88 -4.39 -5.73
C LEU A 96 -7.09 -4.71 -7.02
N LEU A 97 -6.53 -3.69 -7.68
CA LEU A 97 -5.74 -3.87 -8.90
C LEU A 97 -4.48 -4.74 -8.68
N PRO A 98 -3.59 -4.46 -7.70
CA PRO A 98 -2.42 -5.30 -7.47
C PRO A 98 -2.80 -6.70 -6.99
N PHE A 99 -3.87 -6.85 -6.20
CA PHE A 99 -4.40 -8.16 -5.80
C PHE A 99 -4.80 -9.01 -7.00
N LEU A 100 -5.63 -8.45 -7.90
CA LEU A 100 -6.06 -9.16 -9.11
C LEU A 100 -4.89 -9.51 -10.01
N TYR A 101 -3.90 -8.62 -10.12
CA TYR A 101 -2.68 -8.88 -10.88
C TYR A 101 -1.86 -10.03 -10.28
N LEU A 102 -1.62 -10.01 -8.96
CA LEU A 102 -0.86 -11.04 -8.24
C LEU A 102 -1.56 -12.41 -8.22
N LEU A 103 -2.88 -12.45 -8.37
CA LEU A 103 -3.63 -13.70 -8.54
C LEU A 103 -3.26 -14.42 -9.85
N THR A 104 -2.94 -13.68 -10.90
CA THR A 104 -2.59 -14.27 -12.21
C THR A 104 -1.32 -15.12 -12.14
N ASN A 105 -1.12 -15.97 -13.15
CA ASN A 105 0.09 -16.81 -13.25
C ASN A 105 1.29 -16.07 -13.87
N LEU A 106 1.10 -14.89 -14.45
CA LEU A 106 2.17 -14.11 -15.10
C LEU A 106 3.33 -13.80 -14.14
N PRO A 107 3.13 -13.11 -12.99
CA PRO A 107 4.22 -12.80 -12.06
C PRO A 107 4.81 -14.06 -11.39
N LYS A 108 4.06 -15.18 -11.37
CA LYS A 108 4.52 -16.46 -10.81
C LYS A 108 5.49 -17.18 -11.74
N ARG A 109 5.29 -17.09 -13.05
CA ARG A 109 6.10 -17.79 -14.07
C ARG A 109 7.35 -17.01 -14.47
N GLU A 110 7.25 -15.69 -14.57
CA GLU A 110 8.37 -14.88 -15.07
C GLU A 110 8.62 -13.66 -14.18
N ALA A 111 9.83 -13.58 -13.63
CA ALA A 111 10.24 -12.52 -12.71
C ALA A 111 10.12 -11.11 -13.30
N ARG A 112 10.19 -10.93 -14.63
CA ARG A 112 10.01 -9.62 -15.27
C ARG A 112 8.64 -9.00 -14.98
N TYR A 113 7.62 -9.83 -14.77
CA TYR A 113 6.26 -9.38 -14.46
C TYR A 113 6.07 -9.02 -12.98
N LEU A 114 7.05 -9.28 -12.10
CA LEU A 114 7.01 -8.83 -10.72
C LEU A 114 7.41 -7.36 -10.56
N LEU A 115 8.25 -6.83 -11.45
CA LEU A 115 8.77 -5.46 -11.32
C LEU A 115 7.66 -4.38 -11.34
N PRO A 116 6.68 -4.40 -12.25
CA PRO A 116 5.64 -3.37 -12.28
C PRO A 116 4.86 -3.30 -10.97
N VAL A 117 4.44 -4.45 -10.43
CA VAL A 117 3.67 -4.49 -9.16
C VAL A 117 4.54 -4.12 -7.96
N ALA A 118 5.83 -4.49 -7.97
CA ALA A 118 6.78 -4.12 -6.93
C ALA A 118 7.03 -2.60 -6.86
N LEU A 119 6.96 -1.89 -7.99
CA LEU A 119 7.03 -0.42 -8.03
C LEU A 119 5.69 0.25 -7.70
N TRP A 120 4.59 -0.43 -8.00
CA TRP A 120 3.22 0.06 -7.78
C TRP A 120 2.84 0.08 -6.29
N ILE A 121 3.14 -0.99 -5.55
CA ILE A 121 2.77 -1.13 -4.14
C ILE A 121 3.29 0.03 -3.26
N PRO A 122 4.57 0.45 -3.34
CA PRO A 122 5.08 1.57 -2.55
C PRO A 122 4.32 2.88 -2.75
N LEU A 123 3.95 3.20 -3.99
CA LEU A 123 3.25 4.44 -4.34
C LEU A 123 1.90 4.53 -3.60
N PHE A 124 1.11 3.46 -3.68
CA PHE A 124 -0.19 3.42 -3.02
C PHE A 124 -0.10 3.23 -1.51
N ARG A 125 0.99 2.66 -1.00
CA ARG A 125 1.26 2.60 0.43
C ARG A 125 1.48 3.98 1.04
N LEU A 126 2.16 4.87 0.31
CA LEU A 126 2.30 6.29 0.69
C LEU A 126 0.95 7.00 0.65
N LEU A 127 0.13 6.76 -0.38
CA LEU A 127 -1.21 7.34 -0.49
C LEU A 127 -2.13 6.88 0.67
N HIS A 128 -2.08 5.60 1.03
CA HIS A 128 -2.82 5.08 2.18
C HIS A 128 -2.38 5.75 3.49
N LEU A 129 -1.07 5.91 3.68
CA LEU A 129 -0.52 6.61 4.86
C LEU A 129 -0.96 8.08 4.89
N ALA A 130 -1.01 8.74 3.73
CA ALA A 130 -1.52 10.10 3.57
C ALA A 130 -2.95 10.22 4.11
N TRP A 131 -3.82 9.32 3.66
CA TRP A 131 -5.22 9.25 4.04
C TRP A 131 -5.39 9.00 5.54
N TYR A 132 -4.51 8.19 6.14
CA TYR A 132 -4.49 7.95 7.58
C TYR A 132 -4.06 9.18 8.40
N VAL A 133 -3.04 9.92 7.97
CA VAL A 133 -2.36 10.95 8.80
C VAL A 133 -2.84 12.38 8.52
N LEU A 134 -2.96 12.78 7.26
CA LEU A 134 -3.19 14.18 6.90
C LEU A 134 -4.53 14.75 7.42
N PRO A 135 -5.66 14.02 7.36
CA PRO A 135 -6.92 14.49 7.93
C PRO A 135 -6.86 14.71 9.44
N ALA A 136 -6.04 13.94 10.16
CA ALA A 136 -5.85 14.15 11.61
C ALA A 136 -5.10 15.45 11.93
N LEU A 137 -4.31 15.97 10.99
CA LEU A 137 -3.57 17.23 11.14
C LEU A 137 -4.38 18.44 10.65
N GLY A 138 -5.65 18.25 10.26
CA GLY A 138 -6.47 19.29 9.64
C GLY A 138 -5.92 19.77 8.29
N ARG A 139 -5.02 19.00 7.66
CA ARG A 139 -4.48 19.30 6.33
C ARG A 139 -5.40 18.74 5.26
N GLY A 140 -5.59 19.50 4.19
CA GLY A 140 -6.30 19.05 2.98
C GLY A 140 -5.35 18.40 1.97
N VAL A 141 -5.89 18.00 0.82
CA VAL A 141 -5.08 17.59 -0.33
C VAL A 141 -4.65 18.85 -1.09
N GLY A 142 -3.48 19.39 -0.75
CA GLY A 142 -2.89 20.55 -1.43
C GLY A 142 -1.81 20.14 -2.44
N ILE A 143 -1.35 21.12 -3.21
CA ILE A 143 -0.24 20.94 -4.17
C ILE A 143 1.03 20.48 -3.44
N GLY A 144 1.28 20.98 -2.22
CA GLY A 144 2.43 20.59 -1.41
C GLY A 144 2.42 19.12 -1.02
N GLU A 145 1.28 18.58 -0.62
CA GLU A 145 1.12 17.17 -0.29
C GLU A 145 1.29 16.29 -1.54
N VAL A 146 0.69 16.68 -2.66
CA VAL A 146 0.85 15.98 -3.95
C VAL A 146 2.32 15.97 -4.39
N LEU A 147 3.00 17.11 -4.30
CA LEU A 147 4.44 17.22 -4.58
C LEU A 147 5.29 16.44 -3.57
N GLY A 148 4.86 16.33 -2.32
CA GLY A 148 5.50 15.49 -1.31
C GLY A 148 5.42 14.01 -1.64
N PHE A 149 4.23 13.51 -2.02
CA PHE A 149 4.04 12.13 -2.44
C PHE A 149 4.77 11.81 -3.74
N LEU A 150 4.69 12.70 -4.73
CA LEU A 150 5.45 12.58 -5.96
C LEU A 150 6.95 12.67 -5.70
N GLY A 151 7.40 13.56 -4.81
CA GLY A 151 8.79 13.71 -4.41
C GLY A 151 9.34 12.46 -3.73
N LEU A 152 8.60 11.85 -2.81
CA LEU A 152 8.96 10.59 -2.17
C LEU A 152 8.97 9.42 -3.17
N GLY A 153 7.99 9.35 -4.07
CA GLY A 153 7.94 8.37 -5.15
C GLY A 153 9.10 8.53 -6.14
N LEU A 154 9.43 9.75 -6.53
CA LEU A 154 10.55 10.08 -7.41
C LEU A 154 11.90 9.83 -6.74
N PHE A 155 12.05 10.20 -5.47
CA PHE A 155 13.22 9.88 -4.67
C PHE A 155 13.45 8.38 -4.60
N PHE A 156 12.39 7.61 -4.37
CA PHE A 156 12.45 6.14 -4.41
C PHE A 156 12.90 5.62 -5.78
N LEU A 157 12.33 6.13 -6.87
CA LEU A 157 12.74 5.78 -8.24
C LEU A 157 14.20 6.17 -8.56
N GLN A 158 14.66 7.32 -8.04
CA GLN A 158 16.05 7.75 -8.16
C GLN A 158 17.01 6.87 -7.37
N ARG A 159 16.63 6.46 -6.15
CA ARG A 159 17.45 5.58 -5.32
C ARG A 159 17.57 4.20 -5.93
N LEU A 160 16.51 3.71 -6.56
CA LEU A 160 16.61 2.52 -7.40
C LEU A 160 17.64 2.78 -8.50
N ARG A 161 17.60 3.92 -9.22
CA ARG A 161 18.51 4.25 -10.34
C ARG A 161 20.00 4.22 -9.97
N ASN A 162 20.38 4.73 -8.79
CA ASN A 162 21.77 4.81 -8.33
C ASN A 162 21.97 4.05 -7.00
N PRO A 163 22.18 2.72 -7.04
CA PRO A 163 22.62 1.97 -5.87
C PRO A 163 24.09 2.33 -5.61
N SER A 164 24.34 2.96 -4.46
CA SER A 164 25.68 3.22 -3.92
C SER A 164 26.33 1.93 -3.46
#